data_AF-A0A165YYE9-F1
#
_entry.id   AF-A0A165YYE9-F1
#
_cell.length_a   1.000
_cell.length_b   1.000
_cell.length_c   1.000
_cell.angle_alpha   90.00
_cell.angle_beta   90.00
_cell.angle_gamma   90.00
#
_symmetry.space_group_name_H-M   'P 1'
#
loop_
_entity.id
_entity.type
_entity.pdbx_description
1 polymer ?
#
loop_
_entity_poly.entity_id
_entity_poly.type
_entity_poly.pdbx_seq_one_letter_code
_entity_poly.pdbx_strand_id
1 'polypeptide(L)'
;DAPALRKAVGLKSYSSAIAPCSLCSITKAQLGNFDIFSWPRRTAEFHREHAQRWRDGNEKERVKIEDETGIRWSELLRLPYWDPTKYAVIDAMHNLFLAALSRHLTFVWGMLWKDSRSQHDAGSDTESMAGSDGAGPSKKGKKAIHSPDQQTAALEKVVKHLENGHLSSLKNCRHDYLTAIAFASHILNNVELAWIWVIAGRIHLPTWVDRGPKQFGKAGVGHIKADQWRTIATILLPLVLIPQWSAGGARYDESRAAVLKNFLDLIAAVNLISSKSVSARRIERMAQHLKKYCEGLRLLFPNYRIPPSLHQSFHLPELLYLFGPVTSFWGFPFERFNGIMHNFNHNGR
;
A
#
# COMPACT_ATOMS: atom_id res chain seq x y z
N ASP A 1 6.82 -10.50 -4.50
CA ASP A 1 6.03 -10.95 -3.33
C ASP A 1 6.88 -10.90 -2.04
N ALA A 2 6.48 -10.09 -1.06
CA ALA A 2 7.25 -9.93 0.18
C ALA A 2 7.20 -11.19 1.07
N PRO A 3 6.03 -11.77 1.40
CA PRO A 3 5.94 -13.07 2.10
C PRO A 3 6.87 -14.16 1.59
N ALA A 4 6.84 -14.48 0.29
CA ALA A 4 7.71 -15.51 -0.28
C ALA A 4 9.19 -15.14 -0.19
N LEU A 5 9.53 -13.89 -0.53
CA LEU A 5 10.91 -13.39 -0.43
C LEU A 5 11.46 -13.57 0.97
N ARG A 6 10.70 -13.18 2.00
CA ARG A 6 11.15 -13.22 3.39
C ARG A 6 11.43 -14.63 3.89
N LYS A 7 10.64 -15.61 3.47
CA LYS A 7 10.93 -17.03 3.72
C LYS A 7 12.24 -17.45 3.05
N ALA A 8 12.43 -17.10 1.78
CA ALA A 8 13.63 -17.45 1.02
C ALA A 8 14.90 -16.81 1.60
N VAL A 9 14.83 -15.59 2.10
CA VAL A 9 15.98 -14.88 2.68
C VAL A 9 16.16 -15.10 4.18
N GLY A 10 15.37 -15.98 4.83
CA GLY A 10 15.53 -16.27 6.25
C GLY A 10 15.14 -15.11 7.17
N LEU A 11 14.01 -14.45 6.92
CA LEU A 11 13.52 -13.35 7.74
C LEU A 11 12.07 -13.57 8.21
N LYS A 12 11.73 -13.07 9.41
CA LYS A 12 10.34 -12.95 9.91
C LYS A 12 9.48 -12.13 8.95
N SER A 13 8.17 -12.24 9.08
CA SER A 13 7.20 -11.46 8.28
C SER A 13 7.51 -9.95 8.27
N TYR A 14 7.14 -9.27 7.18
CA TYR A 14 7.21 -7.81 7.05
C TYR A 14 6.37 -7.07 8.09
N SER A 15 5.45 -7.77 8.77
CA SER A 15 4.67 -7.22 9.89
C SER A 15 5.47 -7.09 11.19
N SER A 16 6.66 -7.70 11.26
CA SER A 16 7.58 -7.68 12.41
C SER A 16 7.87 -6.25 12.88
N ALA A 17 7.86 -6.06 14.21
CA ALA A 17 8.24 -4.79 14.82
C ALA A 17 9.73 -4.48 14.66
N ILE A 18 10.57 -5.52 14.61
CA ILE A 18 12.03 -5.42 14.69
C ILE A 18 12.70 -5.48 13.31
N ALA A 19 12.11 -6.22 12.37
CA ALA A 19 12.67 -6.39 11.03
C ALA A 19 11.61 -6.23 9.92
N PRO A 20 10.93 -5.08 9.77
CA PRO A 20 9.96 -4.85 8.69
C PRO A 20 10.58 -4.80 7.28
N CYS A 21 11.87 -4.46 7.14
CA CYS A 21 12.56 -4.37 5.84
C CYS A 21 13.44 -5.60 5.58
N SER A 22 13.58 -6.03 4.32
CA SER A 22 14.46 -7.16 3.93
C SER A 22 15.94 -6.78 3.84
N LEU A 23 16.25 -5.50 3.58
CA LEU A 23 17.61 -5.05 3.24
C LEU A 23 18.34 -4.31 4.36
N CYS A 24 17.60 -3.59 5.21
CA CYS A 24 18.17 -2.80 6.31
C CYS A 24 17.51 -3.14 7.65
N SER A 25 18.17 -2.77 8.75
CA SER A 25 17.81 -3.11 10.13
C SER A 25 16.92 -2.08 10.81
N ILE A 26 16.22 -1.23 10.05
CA ILE A 26 15.25 -0.30 10.66
C ILE A 26 14.09 -1.08 11.31
N THR A 27 13.58 -0.56 12.40
CA THR A 27 12.37 -1.09 13.08
C THR A 27 11.10 -0.52 12.46
N LYS A 28 9.95 -1.09 12.83
CA LYS A 28 8.63 -0.63 12.36
C LYS A 28 8.33 0.81 12.81
N ALA A 29 8.83 1.21 13.97
CA ALA A 29 8.72 2.59 14.45
C ALA A 29 9.51 3.59 13.58
N GLN A 30 10.56 3.13 12.91
CA GLN A 30 11.44 3.94 12.07
C GLN A 30 11.01 3.98 10.60
N LEU A 31 9.90 3.34 10.20
CA LEU A 31 9.43 3.36 8.81
C LEU A 31 9.15 4.77 8.27
N GLY A 32 8.85 5.74 9.15
CA GLY A 32 8.66 7.15 8.79
C GLY A 32 9.96 7.97 8.73
N ASN A 33 11.13 7.35 8.90
CA ASN A 33 12.42 7.98 8.66
C ASN A 33 12.78 7.83 7.17
N PHE A 34 12.91 8.96 6.47
CA PHE A 34 13.26 8.99 5.04
C PHE A 34 14.72 9.40 4.78
N ASP A 35 15.53 9.57 5.84
CA ASP A 35 16.97 9.76 5.71
C ASP A 35 17.65 8.41 5.48
N ILE A 36 17.82 8.07 4.20
CA ILE A 36 18.38 6.78 3.76
C ILE A 36 19.79 6.52 4.30
N PHE A 37 20.56 7.57 4.58
CA PHE A 37 21.94 7.46 5.05
C PHE A 37 22.02 7.10 6.53
N SER A 38 20.94 7.33 7.27
CA SER A 38 20.86 6.97 8.69
C SER A 38 20.46 5.50 8.91
N TRP A 39 20.18 4.74 7.85
CA TRP A 39 19.62 3.40 7.98
C TRP A 39 20.72 2.35 8.16
N PRO A 40 20.71 1.58 9.27
CA PRO A 40 21.70 0.52 9.48
C PRO A 40 21.51 -0.58 8.43
N ARG A 41 22.59 -0.91 7.72
CA ARG A 41 22.60 -2.01 6.74
C ARG A 41 22.83 -3.35 7.45
N ARG A 42 22.11 -4.39 7.00
CA ARG A 42 22.46 -5.76 7.37
C ARG A 42 23.67 -6.19 6.56
N THR A 43 24.61 -6.86 7.21
CA THR A 43 25.75 -7.50 6.55
C THR A 43 25.49 -8.99 6.37
N ALA A 44 26.17 -9.60 5.39
CA ALA A 44 26.05 -11.03 5.12
C ALA A 44 26.60 -11.86 6.29
N GLU A 45 27.66 -11.37 6.94
CA GLU A 45 28.30 -11.98 8.09
C GLU A 45 27.35 -12.03 9.28
N PHE A 46 26.75 -10.88 9.63
CA PHE A 46 25.76 -10.79 10.70
C PHE A 46 24.57 -11.72 10.41
N HIS A 47 24.09 -11.72 9.16
CA HIS A 47 22.96 -12.56 8.78
C HIS A 47 23.29 -14.05 8.93
N ARG A 48 24.45 -14.50 8.44
CA ARG A 48 24.87 -15.91 8.49
C ARG A 48 25.10 -16.37 9.92
N GLU A 49 25.79 -15.57 10.74
CA GLU A 49 26.04 -15.90 12.15
C GLU A 49 24.72 -16.16 12.90
N HIS A 50 23.77 -15.23 12.80
CA HIS A 50 22.49 -15.34 13.52
C HIS A 50 21.60 -16.45 12.94
N ALA A 51 21.63 -16.66 11.63
CA ALA A 51 20.90 -17.75 11.00
C ALA A 51 21.47 -19.13 11.39
N GLN A 52 22.79 -19.27 11.52
CA GLN A 52 23.43 -20.50 11.99
C GLN A 52 23.09 -20.78 13.45
N ARG A 53 23.18 -19.75 14.32
CA ARG A 53 22.74 -19.87 15.71
C ARG A 53 21.27 -20.24 15.83
N TRP A 54 20.40 -19.73 14.95
CA TRP A 54 18.99 -20.12 14.90
C TRP A 54 18.83 -21.58 14.49
N ARG A 55 19.59 -22.04 13.47
CA ARG A 55 19.53 -23.43 12.98
C ARG A 55 19.93 -24.41 14.08
N ASP A 56 21.06 -24.14 14.73
CA ASP A 56 21.71 -25.04 15.69
C ASP A 56 21.12 -24.91 17.10
N GLY A 57 20.40 -23.82 17.37
CA GLY A 57 19.75 -23.55 18.65
C GLY A 57 18.45 -24.33 18.88
N ASN A 58 18.08 -24.46 20.15
CA ASN A 58 16.79 -24.99 20.58
C ASN A 58 15.64 -23.98 20.40
N GLU A 59 14.40 -24.39 20.67
CA GLU A 59 13.21 -23.56 20.45
C GLU A 59 13.26 -22.19 21.17
N LYS A 60 13.76 -22.14 22.41
CA LYS A 60 13.87 -20.88 23.16
C LYS A 60 14.91 -19.95 22.53
N GLU A 61 16.03 -20.50 22.07
CA GLU A 61 17.09 -19.75 21.41
C GLU A 61 16.63 -19.21 20.05
N ARG A 62 15.88 -20.02 19.29
CA ARG A 62 15.27 -19.61 18.01
C ARG A 62 14.33 -18.42 18.18
N VAL A 63 13.40 -18.50 19.13
CA VAL A 63 12.46 -17.41 19.43
C VAL A 63 13.22 -16.15 19.85
N LYS A 64 14.23 -16.29 20.70
CA LYS A 64 15.06 -15.16 21.13
C LYS A 64 15.77 -14.48 19.96
N ILE A 65 16.45 -15.24 19.10
CA ILE A 65 17.15 -14.70 17.93
C ILE A 65 16.16 -14.02 16.98
N GLU A 66 14.99 -14.62 16.78
CA GLU A 66 13.91 -14.06 15.98
C GLU A 66 13.39 -12.74 16.52
N ASP A 67 13.24 -12.61 17.83
CA ASP A 67 12.74 -11.39 18.45
C ASP A 67 13.82 -10.30 18.50
N GLU A 68 15.09 -10.65 18.61
CA GLU A 68 16.20 -9.68 18.61
C GLU A 68 16.57 -9.19 17.21
N THR A 69 16.52 -10.08 16.21
CA THR A 69 17.09 -9.79 14.87
C THR A 69 16.10 -9.95 13.72
N GLY A 70 15.02 -10.71 13.94
CA GLY A 70 14.09 -11.11 12.89
C GLY A 70 14.65 -12.15 11.91
N ILE A 71 15.81 -12.76 12.17
CA ILE A 71 16.49 -13.71 11.28
C ILE A 71 16.10 -15.16 11.64
N ARG A 72 16.04 -15.99 10.61
CA ARG A 72 15.83 -17.45 10.67
C ARG A 72 16.78 -18.13 9.69
N TRP A 73 16.95 -19.45 9.83
CA TRP A 73 17.67 -20.21 8.82
C TRP A 73 16.91 -20.25 7.49
N SER A 74 17.67 -20.17 6.39
CA SER A 74 17.22 -20.47 5.04
C SER A 74 18.17 -21.48 4.43
N GLU A 75 17.61 -22.48 3.75
CA GLU A 75 18.39 -23.50 3.03
C GLU A 75 19.31 -22.88 1.95
N LEU A 76 18.95 -21.71 1.42
CA LEU A 76 19.80 -21.00 0.46
C LEU A 76 21.13 -20.55 1.08
N LEU A 77 21.24 -20.42 2.40
CA LEU A 77 22.49 -20.10 3.08
C LEU A 77 23.54 -21.21 3.01
N ARG A 78 23.17 -22.42 2.55
CA ARG A 78 24.14 -23.47 2.20
C ARG A 78 24.97 -23.11 0.97
N LEU A 79 24.48 -22.22 0.11
CA LEU A 79 25.19 -21.77 -1.08
C LEU A 79 26.20 -20.69 -0.70
N PRO A 80 27.52 -20.90 -0.86
CA PRO A 80 28.54 -19.95 -0.39
C PRO A 80 28.43 -18.56 -1.03
N TYR A 81 27.91 -18.50 -2.25
CA TYR A 81 27.70 -17.27 -3.01
C TYR A 81 26.38 -16.57 -2.69
N TRP A 82 25.46 -17.19 -1.95
CA TRP A 82 24.17 -16.59 -1.60
C TRP A 82 24.34 -15.54 -0.49
N ASP A 83 24.06 -14.29 -0.84
CA ASP A 83 24.01 -13.15 0.05
C ASP A 83 22.56 -12.61 0.13
N PRO A 84 21.80 -12.94 1.19
CA PRO A 84 20.42 -12.49 1.34
C PRO A 84 20.32 -10.96 1.50
N THR A 85 21.40 -10.26 1.81
CA THR A 85 21.41 -8.80 1.96
C THR A 85 21.52 -8.06 0.62
N LYS A 86 21.93 -8.77 -0.44
CA LYS A 86 22.07 -8.23 -1.81
C LYS A 86 21.06 -8.82 -2.79
N TYR A 87 20.73 -10.10 -2.64
CA TYR A 87 19.86 -10.82 -3.56
C TYR A 87 18.38 -10.86 -3.11
N ALA A 88 18.04 -10.14 -2.03
CA ALA A 88 16.65 -9.91 -1.65
C ALA A 88 15.97 -8.91 -2.60
N VAL A 89 15.62 -9.36 -3.81
CA VAL A 89 15.07 -8.50 -4.86
C VAL A 89 13.67 -8.00 -4.48
N ILE A 90 13.52 -6.68 -4.42
CA ILE A 90 12.22 -6.03 -4.25
C ILE A 90 11.53 -5.98 -5.61
N ASP A 91 10.51 -6.82 -5.77
CA ASP A 91 9.71 -6.82 -6.99
C ASP A 91 8.87 -5.54 -7.13
N ALA A 92 9.08 -4.82 -8.22
CA ALA A 92 8.37 -3.58 -8.54
C ALA A 92 6.86 -3.77 -8.70
N MET A 93 6.39 -4.92 -9.20
CA MET A 93 4.96 -5.16 -9.38
C MET A 93 4.23 -5.21 -8.03
N HIS A 94 4.75 -6.00 -7.08
CA HIS A 94 4.20 -6.06 -5.73
C HIS A 94 4.45 -4.76 -4.94
N ASN A 95 5.66 -4.20 -5.02
CA ASN A 95 6.08 -3.08 -4.18
C ASN A 95 5.51 -1.73 -4.66
N LEU A 96 5.48 -1.49 -5.97
CA LEU A 96 5.00 -0.23 -6.53
C LEU A 96 3.53 -0.31 -6.92
N PHE A 97 3.14 -1.27 -7.74
CA PHE A 97 1.78 -1.25 -8.30
C PHE A 97 0.74 -1.74 -7.29
N LEU A 98 0.95 -2.93 -6.71
CA LEU A 98 0.03 -3.51 -5.72
C LEU A 98 0.15 -2.91 -4.32
N ALA A 99 1.28 -2.28 -4.00
CA ALA A 99 1.46 -1.63 -2.71
C ALA A 99 1.48 -0.11 -2.81
N ALA A 100 2.50 0.55 -3.37
CA ALA A 100 2.56 2.02 -3.34
C ALA A 100 1.35 2.71 -4.00
N LEU A 101 1.04 2.39 -5.26
CA LEU A 101 -0.07 2.99 -6.02
C LEU A 101 -1.44 2.59 -5.44
N SER A 102 -1.69 1.29 -5.35
CA SER A 102 -2.94 0.74 -4.82
C SER A 102 -3.26 1.27 -3.42
N ARG A 103 -2.28 1.27 -2.50
CA ARG A 103 -2.51 1.76 -1.13
C ARG A 103 -2.68 3.27 -1.08
N HIS A 104 -1.97 4.03 -1.91
CA HIS A 104 -2.17 5.48 -1.99
C HIS A 104 -3.62 5.77 -2.40
N LEU A 105 -4.05 5.24 -3.53
CA LEU A 105 -5.41 5.48 -4.03
C LEU A 105 -6.47 4.96 -3.07
N THR A 106 -6.29 3.76 -2.50
CA THR A 106 -7.30 3.13 -1.65
C THR A 106 -7.36 3.73 -0.24
N PHE A 107 -6.21 3.91 0.43
CA PHE A 107 -6.18 4.29 1.85
C PHE A 107 -5.86 5.76 2.08
N VAL A 108 -5.03 6.38 1.25
CA VAL A 108 -4.70 7.81 1.39
C VAL A 108 -5.81 8.64 0.79
N TRP A 109 -6.26 8.30 -0.42
CA TRP A 109 -7.31 9.04 -1.12
C TRP A 109 -8.72 8.50 -0.88
N GLY A 110 -8.85 7.27 -0.36
CA GLY A 110 -10.15 6.72 0.00
C GLY A 110 -10.98 6.18 -1.16
N MET A 111 -10.34 5.65 -2.21
CA MET A 111 -10.98 5.22 -3.47
C MET A 111 -11.87 3.96 -3.37
N LEU A 112 -12.75 3.88 -2.37
CA LEU A 112 -13.71 2.79 -2.20
C LEU A 112 -15.13 3.34 -2.33
N TRP A 113 -15.77 3.06 -3.47
CA TRP A 113 -17.19 3.33 -3.65
C TRP A 113 -18.00 2.48 -2.67
N LYS A 114 -18.83 3.13 -1.88
CA LYS A 114 -19.78 2.46 -1.00
C LYS A 114 -21.19 2.70 -1.52
N ASP A 115 -21.93 1.63 -1.80
CA ASP A 115 -23.32 1.75 -2.24
C ASP A 115 -24.17 2.35 -1.12
N SER A 116 -25.19 3.14 -1.47
CA SER A 116 -26.11 3.77 -0.52
C SER A 116 -26.79 2.78 0.44
N ARG A 117 -26.93 1.50 0.05
CA ARG A 117 -27.42 0.41 0.92
C ARG A 117 -26.42 -0.01 2.01
N SER A 118 -25.12 0.11 1.76
CA SER A 118 -24.07 -0.18 2.76
C SER A 118 -23.91 0.92 3.83
N GLN A 119 -24.60 2.05 3.69
CA GLN A 119 -24.65 3.10 4.72
C GLN A 119 -25.59 2.74 5.89
N HIS A 120 -26.51 1.79 5.70
CA HIS A 120 -27.42 1.33 6.76
C HIS A 120 -26.92 0.12 7.56
N ASP A 121 -26.01 -0.69 6.98
CA ASP A 121 -25.60 -1.99 7.54
C ASP A 121 -24.14 -2.07 8.00
N ALA A 122 -23.45 -0.94 8.22
CA ALA A 122 -22.08 -0.91 8.77
C ALA A 122 -21.99 -1.29 10.26
N GLY A 123 -22.75 -2.30 10.67
CA GLY A 123 -22.89 -2.78 12.04
C GLY A 123 -22.74 -4.29 12.17
N SER A 124 -21.95 -4.93 11.32
CA SER A 124 -21.31 -6.22 11.58
C SER A 124 -20.10 -6.37 10.65
N ASP A 125 -19.24 -7.34 10.93
CA ASP A 125 -18.12 -7.78 10.11
C ASP A 125 -16.74 -7.30 10.62
N THR A 126 -16.49 -7.67 11.88
CA THR A 126 -15.20 -8.24 12.27
C THR A 126 -14.99 -9.58 11.54
N GLU A 127 -13.84 -9.68 10.88
CA GLU A 127 -13.04 -10.90 10.62
C GLU A 127 -13.76 -12.21 10.23
N SER A 128 -13.51 -12.64 9.00
CA SER A 128 -13.73 -14.02 8.57
C SER A 128 -12.74 -14.97 9.26
N MET A 129 -13.20 -15.70 10.26
CA MET A 129 -12.68 -17.02 10.65
C MET A 129 -13.86 -17.95 10.88
N ALA A 130 -13.78 -19.15 10.30
CA ALA A 130 -14.82 -20.16 10.31
C ALA A 130 -15.12 -20.71 11.72
N GLY A 131 -16.40 -20.99 12.02
CA GLY A 131 -16.81 -21.87 13.13
C GLY A 131 -18.20 -21.62 13.73
N SER A 132 -19.09 -22.59 13.51
CA SER A 132 -20.30 -23.02 14.27
C SER A 132 -21.50 -22.09 14.52
N ASP A 133 -22.65 -22.59 14.02
CA ASP A 133 -23.98 -22.75 14.64
C ASP A 133 -24.68 -21.60 15.39
N GLY A 134 -25.83 -21.23 14.84
CA GLY A 134 -27.08 -21.09 15.59
C GLY A 134 -27.34 -19.79 16.34
N ALA A 135 -27.97 -18.80 15.67
CA ALA A 135 -29.06 -17.98 16.22
C ALA A 135 -29.56 -16.96 15.17
N GLY A 136 -30.88 -16.87 14.99
CA GLY A 136 -31.52 -15.94 14.04
C GLY A 136 -31.36 -14.46 14.41
N PRO A 137 -31.47 -13.52 13.46
CA PRO A 137 -31.18 -12.11 13.70
C PRO A 137 -32.32 -11.42 14.47
N SER A 138 -31.94 -10.78 15.59
CA SER A 138 -32.76 -9.83 16.34
C SER A 138 -32.93 -8.52 15.55
N LYS A 139 -34.18 -8.03 15.45
CA LYS A 139 -34.55 -6.78 14.76
C LYS A 139 -34.05 -5.55 15.55
N LYS A 140 -33.02 -4.85 15.05
CA LYS A 140 -32.58 -3.54 15.59
C LYS A 140 -33.58 -2.43 15.22
N GLY A 141 -34.06 -1.68 16.22
CA GLY A 141 -34.99 -0.55 16.04
C GLY A 141 -34.39 0.62 15.23
N LYS A 142 -35.24 1.33 14.48
CA LYS A 142 -34.86 2.53 13.70
C LYS A 142 -34.32 3.62 14.65
N LYS A 143 -33.10 4.11 14.39
CA LYS A 143 -32.49 5.21 15.16
C LYS A 143 -33.24 6.53 14.92
N ALA A 144 -33.36 7.35 15.97
CA ALA A 144 -34.00 8.66 15.90
C ALA A 144 -33.22 9.64 15.00
N ILE A 145 -33.96 10.36 14.15
CA ILE A 145 -33.42 11.41 13.28
C ILE A 145 -33.14 12.65 14.15
N HIS A 146 -31.94 13.22 14.06
CA HIS A 146 -31.57 14.44 14.81
C HIS A 146 -32.05 15.69 14.06
N SER A 147 -32.45 16.73 14.82
CA SER A 147 -32.63 18.08 14.28
C SER A 147 -31.29 18.69 13.81
N PRO A 148 -31.29 19.77 13.00
CA PRO A 148 -30.06 20.45 12.61
C PRO A 148 -29.15 20.83 13.78
N ASP A 149 -29.70 21.39 14.87
CA ASP A 149 -28.90 21.76 16.06
C ASP A 149 -28.26 20.53 16.73
N GLN A 150 -28.99 19.41 16.78
CA GLN A 150 -28.48 18.15 17.30
C GLN A 150 -27.45 17.50 16.38
N GLN A 151 -27.50 17.77 15.07
CA GLN A 151 -26.47 17.37 14.11
C GLN A 151 -25.20 18.19 14.34
N THR A 152 -25.32 19.52 14.42
CA THR A 152 -24.21 20.44 14.69
C THR A 152 -23.49 20.09 15.98
N ALA A 153 -24.21 19.95 17.10
CA ALA A 153 -23.60 19.59 18.38
C ALA A 153 -22.90 18.22 18.35
N ALA A 154 -23.44 17.26 17.60
CA ALA A 154 -22.81 15.95 17.43
C ALA A 154 -21.52 16.04 16.60
N LEU A 155 -21.50 16.84 15.52
CA LEU A 155 -20.33 17.06 14.68
C LEU A 155 -19.24 17.84 15.43
N GLU A 156 -19.59 18.91 16.13
CA GLU A 156 -18.67 19.68 16.98
C GLU A 156 -18.01 18.80 18.04
N LYS A 157 -18.77 17.89 18.66
CA LYS A 157 -18.22 16.92 19.60
C LYS A 157 -17.20 16.00 18.93
N VAL A 158 -17.46 15.54 17.70
CA VAL A 158 -16.50 14.72 16.95
C VAL A 158 -15.24 15.54 16.62
N VAL A 159 -15.39 16.76 16.11
CA VAL A 159 -14.27 17.66 15.78
C VAL A 159 -13.41 17.89 17.02
N LYS A 160 -14.02 18.25 18.15
CA LYS A 160 -13.30 18.44 19.42
C LYS A 160 -12.56 17.18 19.87
N HIS A 161 -13.12 15.98 19.69
CA HIS A 161 -12.42 14.74 20.00
C HIS A 161 -11.24 14.46 19.05
N LEU A 162 -11.38 14.82 17.77
CA LEU A 162 -10.31 14.70 16.77
C LEU A 162 -9.16 15.68 17.03
N GLU A 163 -9.46 16.95 17.33
CA GLU A 163 -8.48 17.99 17.67
C GLU A 163 -7.64 17.62 18.89
N ASN A 164 -8.26 17.00 19.89
CA ASN A 164 -7.59 16.54 21.11
C ASN A 164 -6.82 15.22 20.91
N GLY A 165 -6.87 14.58 19.73
CA GLY A 165 -6.11 13.36 19.41
C GLY A 165 -6.58 12.08 20.11
N HIS A 166 -7.71 12.11 20.84
CA HIS A 166 -8.21 10.98 21.63
C HIS A 166 -9.20 10.12 20.84
N LEU A 167 -8.70 9.24 19.96
CA LEU A 167 -9.54 8.36 19.13
C LEU A 167 -10.45 7.42 19.94
N SER A 168 -10.11 7.09 21.18
CA SER A 168 -10.94 6.27 22.07
C SER A 168 -12.27 6.96 22.43
N SER A 169 -12.29 8.30 22.51
CA SER A 169 -13.48 9.09 22.81
C SER A 169 -14.51 9.07 21.68
N LEU A 170 -14.08 8.80 20.44
CA LEU A 170 -14.97 8.69 19.29
C LEU A 170 -15.91 7.47 19.37
N LYS A 171 -15.59 6.45 20.18
CA LYS A 171 -16.46 5.27 20.38
C LYS A 171 -17.85 5.65 20.92
N ASN A 172 -17.94 6.80 21.60
CA ASN A 172 -19.19 7.30 22.18
C ASN A 172 -19.95 8.25 21.23
N CYS A 173 -19.42 8.53 20.05
CA CYS A 173 -20.09 9.34 19.03
C CYS A 173 -21.02 8.48 18.16
N ARG A 174 -22.08 9.09 17.61
CA ARG A 174 -23.01 8.39 16.74
C ARG A 174 -22.27 7.90 15.48
N HIS A 175 -22.32 6.59 15.25
CA HIS A 175 -21.54 5.93 14.19
C HIS A 175 -21.79 6.47 12.78
N ASP A 176 -23.00 6.92 12.49
CA ASP A 176 -23.38 7.50 11.20
C ASP A 176 -22.75 8.89 10.98
N TYR A 177 -22.58 9.73 12.01
CA TYR A 177 -21.80 10.97 11.89
C TYR A 177 -20.31 10.68 11.68
N LEU A 178 -19.76 9.70 12.39
CA LEU A 178 -18.36 9.27 12.19
C LEU A 178 -18.14 8.77 10.76
N THR A 179 -19.09 7.99 10.24
CA THR A 179 -19.08 7.51 8.86
C THR A 179 -19.22 8.66 7.86
N ALA A 180 -20.09 9.63 8.12
CA ALA A 180 -20.25 10.82 7.28
C ALA A 180 -18.98 11.69 7.24
N ILE A 181 -18.33 11.92 8.39
CA ILE A 181 -17.07 12.65 8.48
C ILE A 181 -15.94 11.89 7.78
N ALA A 182 -15.86 10.57 7.96
CA ALA A 182 -14.88 9.74 7.26
C ALA A 182 -15.10 9.80 5.74
N PHE A 183 -16.36 9.81 5.29
CA PHE A 183 -16.71 9.95 3.87
C PHE A 183 -16.36 11.33 3.31
N ALA A 184 -16.69 12.40 4.04
CA ALA A 184 -16.35 13.77 3.64
C ALA A 184 -14.83 13.99 3.60
N SER A 185 -14.08 13.26 4.43
CA SER A 185 -12.61 13.26 4.44
C SER A 185 -11.98 12.50 3.27
N HIS A 186 -12.75 11.71 2.50
CA HIS A 186 -12.21 11.02 1.32
C HIS A 186 -12.05 11.95 0.14
N ILE A 187 -10.82 12.02 -0.38
CA ILE A 187 -10.48 12.79 -1.58
C ILE A 187 -11.18 12.21 -2.82
N LEU A 188 -11.18 10.88 -2.96
CA LEU A 188 -11.87 10.17 -4.03
C LEU A 188 -13.19 9.55 -3.53
N ASN A 189 -14.10 10.41 -3.06
CA ASN A 189 -15.46 10.00 -2.70
C ASN A 189 -16.31 9.61 -3.93
N ASN A 190 -17.54 9.14 -3.72
CA ASN A 190 -18.42 8.69 -4.81
C ASN A 190 -18.67 9.76 -5.89
N VAL A 191 -18.80 11.04 -5.51
CA VAL A 191 -19.05 12.13 -6.46
C VAL A 191 -17.82 12.34 -7.34
N GLU A 192 -16.64 12.38 -6.72
CA GLU A 192 -15.37 12.52 -7.45
C GLU A 192 -15.13 11.31 -8.37
N LEU A 193 -15.36 10.08 -7.91
CA LEU A 193 -15.18 8.88 -8.72
C LEU A 193 -16.14 8.82 -9.92
N ALA A 194 -17.42 9.12 -9.72
CA ALA A 194 -18.40 9.14 -10.81
C ALA A 194 -17.97 10.12 -11.91
N TRP A 195 -17.50 11.30 -11.51
CA TRP A 195 -16.98 12.30 -12.44
C TRP A 195 -15.69 11.84 -13.14
N ILE A 196 -14.73 11.27 -12.40
CA ILE A 196 -13.49 10.73 -12.97
C ILE A 196 -13.81 9.68 -14.04
N TRP A 197 -14.74 8.76 -13.77
CA TRP A 197 -15.08 7.68 -14.71
C TRP A 197 -15.65 8.21 -16.04
N VAL A 198 -16.44 9.29 -16.00
CA VAL A 198 -16.99 9.92 -17.21
C VAL A 198 -15.87 10.46 -18.10
N ILE A 199 -14.88 11.15 -17.52
CA ILE A 199 -13.75 11.71 -18.28
C ILE A 199 -12.80 10.59 -18.73
N ALA A 200 -12.44 9.68 -17.82
CA ALA A 200 -11.57 8.56 -18.13
C ALA A 200 -12.13 7.66 -19.23
N GLY A 201 -13.47 7.55 -19.33
CA GLY A 201 -14.16 6.82 -20.40
C GLY A 201 -13.98 7.42 -21.80
N ARG A 202 -13.62 8.70 -21.91
CA ARG A 202 -13.37 9.40 -23.19
C ARG A 202 -11.90 9.32 -23.63
N ILE A 203 -11.00 8.90 -22.75
CA ILE A 203 -9.57 8.75 -23.07
C ILE A 203 -9.41 7.50 -23.93
N HIS A 204 -8.87 7.61 -25.13
CA HIS A 204 -8.49 6.45 -25.94
C HIS A 204 -7.09 5.95 -25.57
N LEU A 205 -6.96 4.64 -25.33
CA LEU A 205 -5.68 4.00 -25.02
C LEU A 205 -5.29 3.07 -26.17
N PRO A 206 -3.98 2.88 -26.44
CA PRO A 206 -3.52 1.84 -27.35
C PRO A 206 -4.03 0.46 -26.95
N THR A 207 -4.22 -0.42 -27.93
CA THR A 207 -4.81 -1.77 -27.73
C THR A 207 -4.00 -2.68 -26.81
N TRP A 208 -2.69 -2.43 -26.68
CA TRP A 208 -1.78 -3.20 -25.83
C TRP A 208 -1.75 -2.72 -24.37
N VAL A 209 -2.47 -1.65 -24.02
CA VAL A 209 -2.57 -1.15 -22.65
C VAL A 209 -3.86 -1.67 -22.02
N ASP A 210 -3.75 -2.46 -20.94
CA ASP A 210 -4.92 -2.84 -20.15
C ASP A 210 -5.43 -1.61 -19.39
N ARG A 211 -6.63 -1.15 -19.77
CA ARG A 211 -7.31 -0.02 -19.11
C ARG A 211 -7.68 -0.32 -17.67
N GLY A 212 -7.93 -1.59 -17.35
CA GLY A 212 -8.62 -1.98 -16.13
C GLY A 212 -10.11 -1.65 -16.15
N PRO A 213 -10.77 -1.78 -14.99
CA PRO A 213 -12.23 -1.63 -14.90
C PRO A 213 -12.69 -0.20 -15.16
N LYS A 214 -13.76 -0.03 -15.94
CA LYS A 214 -14.34 1.30 -16.25
C LYS A 214 -14.77 2.07 -15.00
N GLN A 215 -15.21 1.35 -13.97
CA GLN A 215 -15.67 1.89 -12.69
C GLN A 215 -14.71 1.44 -11.57
N PHE A 216 -13.41 1.68 -11.74
CA PHE A 216 -12.40 1.31 -10.74
C PHE A 216 -12.72 1.94 -9.37
N GLY A 217 -12.57 1.16 -8.30
CA GLY A 217 -12.99 1.53 -6.95
C GLY A 217 -14.46 1.22 -6.63
N LYS A 218 -15.28 0.81 -7.62
CA LYS A 218 -16.67 0.41 -7.38
C LYS A 218 -16.79 -0.97 -6.74
N ALA A 219 -17.58 -1.10 -5.67
CA ALA A 219 -17.90 -2.40 -5.08
C ALA A 219 -18.49 -3.37 -6.12
N GLY A 220 -18.07 -4.62 -6.09
CA GLY A 220 -18.54 -5.67 -7.00
C GLY A 220 -17.90 -5.68 -8.41
N VAL A 221 -17.07 -4.69 -8.76
CA VAL A 221 -16.39 -4.63 -10.08
C VAL A 221 -15.16 -5.57 -10.17
N GLY A 222 -14.84 -6.26 -9.08
CA GLY A 222 -13.72 -7.20 -8.98
C GLY A 222 -12.40 -6.53 -8.56
N HIS A 223 -11.38 -7.36 -8.36
CA HIS A 223 -10.06 -6.89 -7.94
C HIS A 223 -9.30 -6.24 -9.10
N ILE A 224 -8.71 -5.07 -8.85
CA ILE A 224 -7.83 -4.37 -9.80
C ILE A 224 -6.47 -5.07 -9.79
N LYS A 225 -6.02 -5.52 -10.96
CA LYS A 225 -4.72 -6.21 -11.14
C LYS A 225 -3.55 -5.22 -11.14
N ALA A 226 -2.33 -5.71 -10.96
CA ALA A 226 -1.13 -4.87 -10.87
C ALA A 226 -0.94 -3.93 -12.08
N ASP A 227 -1.05 -4.46 -13.31
CA ASP A 227 -0.90 -3.62 -14.51
C ASP A 227 -2.06 -2.62 -14.68
N GLN A 228 -3.26 -2.97 -14.21
CA GLN A 228 -4.41 -2.07 -14.21
C GLN A 228 -4.20 -0.92 -13.21
N TRP A 229 -3.66 -1.20 -12.03
CA TRP A 229 -3.26 -0.16 -11.07
C TRP A 229 -2.24 0.82 -11.68
N ARG A 230 -1.27 0.28 -12.44
CA ARG A 230 -0.31 1.09 -13.17
C ARG A 230 -1.03 1.99 -14.17
N THR A 231 -1.88 1.46 -15.06
CA THR A 231 -2.60 2.26 -16.06
C THR A 231 -3.50 3.32 -15.41
N ILE A 232 -4.27 2.96 -14.39
CA ILE A 232 -5.15 3.87 -13.68
C ILE A 232 -4.34 5.03 -13.08
N ALA A 233 -3.26 4.72 -12.37
CA ALA A 233 -2.51 5.73 -11.63
C ALA A 233 -1.56 6.56 -12.50
N THR A 234 -0.93 5.98 -13.52
CA THR A 234 0.11 6.68 -14.30
C THR A 234 -0.39 7.27 -15.62
N ILE A 235 -1.58 6.87 -16.09
CA ILE A 235 -2.17 7.35 -17.34
C ILE A 235 -3.52 8.00 -17.10
N LEU A 236 -4.51 7.24 -16.61
CA LEU A 236 -5.90 7.74 -16.53
C LEU A 236 -6.03 8.89 -15.54
N LEU A 237 -5.60 8.71 -14.29
CA LEU A 237 -5.74 9.73 -13.26
C LEU A 237 -4.95 11.02 -13.58
N PRO A 238 -3.68 10.99 -14.03
CA PRO A 238 -2.98 12.21 -14.42
C PRO A 238 -3.69 12.97 -15.54
N LEU A 239 -4.18 12.28 -16.58
CA LEU A 239 -4.92 12.91 -17.68
C LEU A 239 -6.25 13.52 -17.25
N VAL A 240 -6.89 12.97 -16.21
CA VAL A 240 -8.15 13.52 -15.66
C VAL A 240 -7.89 14.65 -14.65
N LEU A 241 -6.96 14.46 -13.73
CA LEU A 241 -6.77 15.33 -12.56
C LEU A 241 -5.93 16.56 -12.89
N ILE A 242 -4.88 16.46 -13.71
CA ILE A 242 -4.01 17.61 -14.02
C ILE A 242 -4.80 18.79 -14.60
N PRO A 243 -5.65 18.62 -15.63
CA PRO A 243 -6.39 19.75 -16.20
C PRO A 243 -7.45 20.35 -15.25
N GLN A 244 -7.77 19.66 -14.15
CA GLN A 244 -8.93 19.96 -13.33
C GLN A 244 -8.53 20.50 -11.95
N TRP A 245 -7.42 20.00 -11.39
CA TRP A 245 -6.94 20.35 -10.06
C TRP A 245 -5.69 21.24 -10.09
N SER A 246 -5.11 21.51 -11.26
CA SER A 246 -4.04 22.51 -11.40
C SER A 246 -4.60 23.92 -11.53
N ALA A 247 -3.75 24.94 -11.36
CA ALA A 247 -4.13 26.34 -11.55
C ALA A 247 -4.82 26.56 -12.91
N GLY A 248 -6.00 27.19 -12.90
CA GLY A 248 -6.85 27.40 -14.08
C GLY A 248 -7.82 26.25 -14.39
N GLY A 249 -7.77 25.15 -13.65
CA GLY A 249 -8.75 24.05 -13.75
C GLY A 249 -10.08 24.38 -13.07
N ALA A 250 -11.17 23.82 -13.58
CA ALA A 250 -12.53 24.07 -13.08
C ALA A 250 -12.77 23.56 -11.64
N ARG A 251 -11.96 22.63 -11.15
CA ARG A 251 -12.03 22.06 -9.80
C ARG A 251 -10.80 22.43 -8.96
N TYR A 252 -10.10 23.51 -9.33
CA TYR A 252 -8.91 23.96 -8.64
C TYR A 252 -9.23 24.47 -7.24
N ASP A 253 -8.46 24.00 -6.26
CA ASP A 253 -8.22 24.65 -4.98
C ASP A 253 -6.82 24.27 -4.49
N GLU A 254 -6.27 25.01 -3.53
CA GLU A 254 -4.92 24.80 -3.03
C GLU A 254 -4.71 23.41 -2.41
N SER A 255 -5.73 22.85 -1.76
CA SER A 255 -5.66 21.52 -1.14
C SER A 255 -5.59 20.44 -2.22
N ARG A 256 -6.46 20.51 -3.24
CA ARG A 256 -6.42 19.60 -4.40
C ARG A 256 -5.11 19.72 -5.17
N ALA A 257 -4.59 20.93 -5.35
CA ALA A 257 -3.32 21.16 -6.02
C ALA A 257 -2.15 20.53 -5.23
N ALA A 258 -2.13 20.66 -3.90
CA ALA A 258 -1.12 20.07 -3.04
C ALA A 258 -1.16 18.53 -3.07
N VAL A 259 -2.36 17.95 -2.95
CA VAL A 259 -2.60 16.50 -3.06
C VAL A 259 -2.20 15.97 -4.43
N LEU A 260 -2.58 16.66 -5.52
CA LEU A 260 -2.18 16.31 -6.87
C LEU A 260 -0.65 16.34 -7.01
N LYS A 261 0.01 17.40 -6.56
CA LYS A 261 1.47 17.52 -6.63
C LYS A 261 2.16 16.35 -5.93
N ASN A 262 1.70 16.00 -4.73
CA ASN A 262 2.23 14.86 -3.99
C ASN A 262 2.07 13.54 -4.79
N PHE A 263 0.89 13.31 -5.35
CA PHE A 263 0.64 12.14 -6.19
C PHE A 263 1.49 12.12 -7.46
N LEU A 264 1.70 13.27 -8.12
CA LEU A 264 2.56 13.35 -9.30
C LEU A 264 4.03 13.06 -8.99
N ASP A 265 4.52 13.38 -7.79
CA ASP A 265 5.84 12.93 -7.34
C ASP A 265 5.90 11.39 -7.23
N LEU A 266 4.85 10.72 -6.71
CA LEU A 266 4.76 9.25 -6.74
C LEU A 266 4.74 8.70 -8.17
N ILE A 267 3.93 9.29 -9.06
CA ILE A 267 3.83 8.85 -10.46
C ILE A 267 5.15 9.03 -11.21
N ALA A 268 5.84 10.14 -10.99
CA ALA A 268 7.15 10.39 -11.57
C ALA A 268 8.18 9.33 -11.11
N ALA A 269 8.22 9.03 -9.81
CA ALA A 269 9.07 7.95 -9.29
C ALA A 269 8.75 6.60 -9.94
N VAL A 270 7.47 6.20 -9.96
CA VAL A 270 7.04 4.91 -10.52
C VAL A 270 7.38 4.81 -12.01
N ASN A 271 7.17 5.86 -12.80
CA ASN A 271 7.50 5.87 -14.23
C ASN A 271 9.01 5.79 -14.48
N LEU A 272 9.82 6.46 -13.66
CA LEU A 272 11.29 6.38 -13.75
C LEU A 272 11.80 4.98 -13.39
N ILE A 273 11.27 4.38 -12.32
CA ILE A 273 11.63 3.03 -11.89
C ILE A 273 11.23 1.99 -12.94
N SER A 274 10.02 2.12 -13.50
CA SER A 274 9.44 1.15 -14.44
C SER A 274 9.91 1.34 -15.88
N SER A 275 10.94 2.17 -16.10
CA SER A 275 11.53 2.41 -17.41
C SER A 275 12.29 1.18 -17.89
N LYS A 276 12.31 0.97 -19.22
CA LYS A 276 13.07 -0.11 -19.87
C LYS A 276 14.58 0.13 -19.88
N SER A 277 15.04 1.30 -19.43
CA SER A 277 16.46 1.64 -19.33
C SER A 277 16.75 2.41 -18.05
N VAL A 278 17.95 2.18 -17.52
CA VAL A 278 18.43 2.77 -16.28
C VAL A 278 19.65 3.62 -16.56
N SER A 279 19.78 4.74 -15.85
CA SER A 279 21.00 5.55 -15.82
C SER A 279 21.12 6.19 -14.43
N ALA A 280 22.34 6.59 -14.05
CA ALA A 280 22.58 7.25 -12.77
C ALA A 280 21.66 8.46 -12.56
N ARG A 281 21.50 9.31 -13.60
CA ARG A 281 20.58 10.46 -13.57
C ARG A 281 19.12 10.06 -13.33
N ARG A 282 18.66 8.94 -13.90
CA ARG A 282 17.28 8.46 -13.65
C ARG A 282 17.13 7.94 -12.23
N ILE A 283 18.12 7.19 -11.73
CA ILE A 283 18.15 6.69 -10.36
C ILE A 283 18.11 7.85 -9.35
N GLU A 284 18.88 8.90 -9.59
CA GLU A 284 18.87 10.10 -8.74
C GLU A 284 17.50 10.79 -8.76
N ARG A 285 16.92 11.01 -9.95
CA ARG A 285 15.60 11.64 -10.08
C ARG A 285 14.49 10.82 -9.42
N MET A 286 14.50 9.50 -9.53
CA MET A 286 13.49 8.69 -8.85
C MET A 286 13.63 8.78 -7.32
N ALA A 287 14.85 8.83 -6.79
CA ALA A 287 15.08 8.96 -5.34
C ALA A 287 14.59 10.34 -4.84
N GLN A 288 14.83 11.40 -5.61
CA GLN A 288 14.33 12.74 -5.32
C GLN A 288 12.79 12.78 -5.31
N HIS A 289 12.13 12.16 -6.30
CA HIS A 289 10.67 12.11 -6.35
C HIS A 289 10.06 11.25 -5.24
N LEU A 290 10.66 10.10 -4.89
CA LEU A 290 10.24 9.30 -3.73
C LEU A 290 10.34 10.09 -2.43
N LYS A 291 11.43 10.84 -2.24
CA LYS A 291 11.62 11.69 -1.06
C LYS A 291 10.53 12.77 -0.98
N LYS A 292 10.32 13.53 -2.06
CA LYS A 292 9.27 14.56 -2.14
C LYS A 292 7.87 13.99 -1.90
N TYR A 293 7.59 12.82 -2.46
CA TYR A 293 6.32 12.12 -2.22
C TYR A 293 6.15 11.78 -0.74
N CYS A 294 7.16 11.18 -0.10
CA CYS A 294 7.07 10.78 1.32
C CYS A 294 6.99 11.97 2.28
N GLU A 295 7.75 13.04 2.02
CA GLU A 295 7.67 14.29 2.80
C GLU A 295 6.30 14.94 2.66
N GLY A 296 5.77 15.05 1.44
CA GLY A 296 4.44 15.58 1.20
C GLY A 296 3.34 14.68 1.77
N LEU A 297 3.51 13.36 1.75
CA LEU A 297 2.57 12.41 2.35
C LEU A 297 2.49 12.62 3.86
N ARG A 298 3.64 12.83 4.53
CA ARG A 298 3.70 13.12 5.97
C ARG A 298 3.09 14.47 6.32
N LEU A 299 3.24 15.47 5.46
CA LEU A 299 2.66 16.80 5.66
C LEU A 299 1.14 16.80 5.47
N LEU A 300 0.66 16.21 4.37
CA LEU A 300 -0.75 16.21 3.99
C LEU A 300 -1.58 15.19 4.77
N PHE A 301 -0.95 14.09 5.20
CA PHE A 301 -1.60 12.97 5.88
C PHE A 301 -0.78 12.53 7.10
N PRO A 302 -0.66 13.37 8.15
CA PRO A 302 0.24 13.11 9.29
C PRO A 302 -0.09 11.82 10.06
N ASN A 303 -1.34 11.37 10.00
CA ASN A 303 -1.78 10.13 10.65
C ASN A 303 -1.59 8.88 9.79
N TYR A 304 -1.14 9.02 8.54
CA TYR A 304 -0.90 7.88 7.67
C TYR A 304 0.36 7.12 8.09
N ARG A 305 0.18 5.86 8.51
CA ARG A 305 1.29 4.99 8.86
C ARG A 305 2.01 4.50 7.60
N ILE A 306 3.29 4.84 7.49
CA ILE A 306 4.14 4.42 6.37
C ILE A 306 4.26 2.88 6.35
N PRO A 307 3.83 2.21 5.24
CA PRO A 307 3.94 0.77 5.14
C PRO A 307 5.38 0.34 4.81
N PRO A 308 5.79 -0.89 5.18
CA PRO A 308 7.10 -1.46 4.83
C PRO A 308 7.43 -1.38 3.33
N SER A 309 6.43 -1.58 2.46
CA SER A 309 6.61 -1.50 1.00
C SER A 309 7.02 -0.10 0.53
N LEU A 310 6.48 0.96 1.15
CA LEU A 310 6.88 2.32 0.79
C LEU A 310 8.34 2.57 1.18
N HIS A 311 8.75 2.16 2.38
CA HIS A 311 10.14 2.20 2.80
C HIS A 311 11.06 1.38 1.86
N GLN A 312 10.65 0.16 1.51
CA GLN A 312 11.41 -0.69 0.58
C GLN A 312 11.66 -0.03 -0.78
N SER A 313 10.78 0.87 -1.22
CA SER A 313 10.96 1.61 -2.48
C SER A 313 12.25 2.44 -2.53
N PHE A 314 12.77 2.87 -1.38
CA PHE A 314 14.03 3.61 -1.28
C PHE A 314 15.29 2.73 -1.48
N HIS A 315 15.13 1.41 -1.47
CA HIS A 315 16.21 0.48 -1.82
C HIS A 315 16.22 0.11 -3.31
N LEU A 316 15.19 0.48 -4.09
CA LEU A 316 15.17 0.23 -5.53
C LEU A 316 16.36 0.85 -6.28
N PRO A 317 16.89 2.05 -5.93
CA PRO A 317 18.13 2.57 -6.51
C PRO A 317 19.30 1.57 -6.51
N GLU A 318 19.54 0.91 -5.37
CA GLU A 318 20.61 -0.09 -5.22
C GLU A 318 20.36 -1.29 -6.14
N LEU A 319 19.12 -1.77 -6.18
CA LEU A 319 18.74 -2.90 -7.04
C LEU A 319 18.83 -2.55 -8.53
N LEU A 320 18.55 -1.31 -8.92
CA LEU A 320 18.68 -0.86 -10.30
C LEU A 320 20.16 -0.78 -10.73
N TYR A 321 21.07 -0.44 -9.82
CA TYR A 321 22.51 -0.50 -10.09
C TYR A 321 23.01 -1.95 -10.25
N LEU A 322 22.47 -2.89 -9.46
CA LEU A 322 22.90 -4.29 -9.46
C LEU A 322 22.30 -5.12 -10.60
N PHE A 323 20.99 -4.98 -10.85
CA PHE A 323 20.22 -5.86 -11.74
C PHE A 323 19.72 -5.16 -13.00
N GLY A 324 19.99 -3.86 -13.15
CA GLY A 324 19.51 -3.06 -14.27
C GLY A 324 18.00 -2.73 -14.16
N PRO A 325 17.29 -2.53 -15.28
CA PRO A 325 15.88 -2.15 -15.28
C PRO A 325 14.99 -3.16 -14.55
N VAL A 326 13.92 -2.69 -13.88
CA VAL A 326 12.98 -3.59 -13.17
C VAL A 326 12.32 -4.62 -14.08
N THR A 327 12.22 -4.37 -15.38
CA THR A 327 11.70 -5.32 -16.36
C THR A 327 12.52 -6.61 -16.43
N SER A 328 13.77 -6.58 -15.97
CA SER A 328 14.66 -7.74 -15.91
C SER A 328 14.37 -8.67 -14.72
N PHE A 329 13.69 -8.19 -13.68
CA PHE A 329 13.51 -8.95 -12.43
C PHE A 329 12.11 -8.84 -11.79
N TRP A 330 11.15 -8.21 -12.47
CA TRP A 330 9.78 -8.11 -11.96
C TRP A 330 9.01 -9.44 -11.97
N GLY A 331 7.97 -9.53 -11.14
CA GLY A 331 7.22 -10.76 -10.88
C GLY A 331 6.26 -11.21 -11.99
N PHE A 332 5.93 -10.36 -12.97
CA PHE A 332 4.89 -10.67 -13.97
C PHE A 332 5.07 -12.00 -14.72
N PRO A 333 6.28 -12.35 -15.22
CA PRO A 333 6.47 -13.64 -15.89
C PRO A 333 6.18 -14.83 -14.96
N PHE A 334 6.64 -14.75 -13.70
CA PHE A 334 6.43 -15.81 -12.71
C PHE A 334 4.96 -15.99 -12.35
N GLU A 335 4.19 -14.90 -12.19
CA GLU A 335 2.74 -14.99 -11.95
C GLU A 335 1.99 -15.59 -13.14
N ARG A 336 2.40 -15.25 -14.37
CA ARG A 336 1.84 -15.87 -15.58
C ARG A 336 2.12 -17.38 -15.60
N PHE A 337 3.34 -17.79 -15.28
CA PHE A 337 3.66 -19.21 -15.17
C PHE A 337 2.86 -19.90 -14.07
N ASN A 338 2.69 -19.29 -12.89
CA ASN A 338 1.83 -19.84 -11.84
C ASN A 338 0.38 -20.03 -12.33
N GLY A 339 -0.16 -19.06 -13.07
CA GLY A 339 -1.49 -19.18 -13.68
C GLY A 339 -1.59 -20.32 -14.69
N ILE A 340 -0.58 -20.51 -15.53
CA ILE A 340 -0.49 -21.67 -16.44
C ILE A 340 -0.43 -22.97 -15.63
N MET A 341 0.37 -23.00 -14.58
CA MET A 341 0.54 -24.17 -13.72
C MET A 341 -0.76 -24.57 -13.01
N HIS A 342 -1.53 -23.59 -12.54
CA HIS A 342 -2.86 -23.83 -11.94
C HIS A 342 -3.86 -24.45 -12.91
N ASN A 343 -3.70 -24.19 -14.22
CA ASN A 343 -4.59 -24.73 -15.25
C ASN A 343 -4.18 -26.13 -15.73
N PHE A 344 -3.03 -26.67 -15.29
CA PHE A 344 -2.75 -28.09 -15.49
C PHE A 344 -3.65 -28.90 -14.58
N ASN A 345 -4.33 -29.91 -15.16
CA ASN A 345 -4.99 -30.93 -14.38
C ASN A 345 -3.94 -31.61 -13.49
N HIS A 346 -4.04 -31.37 -12.19
CA HIS A 346 -3.36 -32.19 -11.20
C HIS A 346 -4.16 -33.48 -11.19
N ASN A 347 -3.78 -34.43 -12.06
CA ASN A 347 -4.41 -35.73 -12.11
C ASN A 347 -4.34 -36.33 -10.70
N GLY A 348 -5.49 -36.44 -10.05
CA GLY A 348 -5.68 -37.30 -8.88
C GLY A 348 -5.61 -38.77 -9.30
N ARG A 349 -4.43 -39.22 -9.72
CA ARG A 349 -3.94 -40.57 -9.48
C ARG A 349 -2.76 -40.48 -8.53
#